data_AF-A0A8J5JY78-F1
#
_entry.id   AF-A0A8J5JY78-F1
#
_cell.length_a   1.000
_cell.length_b   1.000
_cell.length_c   1.000
_cell.angle_alpha   90.00
_cell.angle_beta   90.00
_cell.angle_gamma   90.00
#
_symmetry.space_group_name_H-M   'P 1'
#
loop_
_entity.id
_entity.type
_entity.pdbx_description
1 polymer ?
#
loop_
_entity_poly.entity_id
_entity_poly.type
_entity_poly.pdbx_seq_one_letter_code
_entity_poly.pdbx_strand_id
1 'polypeptide(L)'
;MSKDKQFRLPGCQQYSVPKGPNSHGSMILVRATSPSSEVEPVHCGDGVEAQAVRIHLANDSLVVYNIYKPPTKRLEASELLTQAT
;
A
#
# COMPACT_ATOMS: atom_id res chain seq x y z
N MET A 1 -14.12 -20.66 -10.03
CA MET A 1 -13.67 -19.26 -10.14
C MET A 1 -14.33 -18.48 -9.02
N SER A 2 -13.62 -18.29 -7.89
CA SER A 2 -14.15 -17.49 -6.78
C SER A 2 -14.18 -16.03 -7.24
N LYS A 3 -15.37 -15.43 -7.31
CA LYS A 3 -15.50 -13.98 -7.42
C LYS A 3 -14.95 -13.43 -6.12
N ASP A 4 -13.74 -12.88 -6.13
CA ASP A 4 -13.20 -12.16 -4.99
C ASP A 4 -14.26 -11.15 -4.55
N LYS A 5 -14.89 -11.42 -3.40
CA LYS A 5 -15.81 -10.48 -2.77
C LYS A 5 -14.98 -9.24 -2.51
N GLN A 6 -15.19 -8.22 -3.33
CA GLN A 6 -14.52 -6.93 -3.18
C GLN A 6 -14.85 -6.43 -1.76
N PHE A 7 -13.87 -6.50 -0.86
CA PHE A 7 -14.02 -6.05 0.51
C PHE A 7 -14.27 -4.54 0.45
N ARG A 8 -15.43 -4.08 0.94
CA ARG A 8 -15.76 -2.66 0.98
C ARG A 8 -16.06 -2.27 2.41
N LEU A 9 -15.39 -1.23 2.89
CA LEU A 9 -15.67 -0.61 4.18
C LEU A 9 -16.34 0.74 3.94
N PRO A 10 -17.61 0.95 4.35
CA PRO A 10 -18.31 2.21 4.14
C PRO A 10 -17.54 3.42 4.65
N GLY A 11 -17.56 4.51 3.89
CA GLY A 11 -16.83 5.74 4.23
C GLY A 11 -15.31 5.64 4.05
N CYS A 12 -14.80 4.59 3.41
CA CYS A 12 -13.38 4.46 3.08
C CYS A 12 -13.18 4.36 1.56
N GLN A 13 -12.18 5.07 1.08
CA GLN A 13 -11.58 4.86 -0.23
C GLN A 13 -10.60 3.69 -0.14
N GLN A 14 -10.68 2.79 -1.13
CA GLN A 14 -9.84 1.61 -1.21
C GLN A 14 -8.75 1.81 -2.24
N TYR A 15 -7.53 1.47 -1.84
CA TYR A 15 -6.37 1.45 -2.69
C TYR A 15 -5.78 0.04 -2.67
N SER A 16 -5.57 -0.55 -3.84
CA SER A 16 -5.06 -1.92 -3.95
C SER A 16 -4.09 -2.00 -5.12
N VAL A 17 -3.01 -2.76 -4.95
CA VAL A 17 -2.06 -3.04 -6.03
C VAL A 17 -2.56 -4.26 -6.80
N PRO A 18 -2.50 -4.30 -8.14
CA PRO A 18 -2.91 -5.47 -8.91
C PRO A 18 -2.15 -6.73 -8.45
N LYS A 19 -2.88 -7.80 -8.16
CA LYS A 19 -2.27 -9.10 -7.81
C LYS A 19 -1.54 -9.67 -9.03
N GLY A 20 -0.21 -9.74 -8.94
CA GLY A 20 0.58 -10.61 -9.81
C GLY A 20 0.35 -12.10 -9.50
N PRO A 21 0.78 -13.02 -10.37
CA PRO A 21 0.54 -14.46 -10.24
C PRO A 21 1.10 -15.10 -8.95
N ASN A 22 1.99 -14.41 -8.23
CA ASN A 22 2.58 -14.85 -6.96
C ASN A 22 2.44 -13.79 -5.85
N SER A 23 1.42 -12.93 -5.94
CA SER A 23 1.14 -11.88 -4.97
C SER A 23 0.00 -12.28 -4.03
N HIS A 24 0.22 -12.11 -2.74
CA HIS A 24 -0.78 -12.24 -1.68
C HIS A 24 -1.82 -11.11 -1.75
N GLY A 25 -1.42 -9.96 -2.32
CA GLY A 25 -2.20 -8.76 -2.46
C GLY A 25 -2.19 -7.93 -1.18
N SER A 26 -2.11 -6.61 -1.34
CA SER A 26 -2.22 -5.64 -0.25
C SER A 26 -3.35 -4.65 -0.53
N MET A 27 -3.91 -4.11 0.55
CA MET A 27 -4.96 -3.11 0.49
C MET A 27 -4.74 -2.08 1.58
N ILE A 28 -4.86 -0.80 1.22
CA ILE A 28 -4.95 0.32 2.16
C ILE A 28 -6.36 0.91 2.05
N LEU A 29 -6.96 1.18 3.21
CA LEU A 29 -8.27 1.82 3.33
C LEU A 29 -8.07 3.18 3.99
N VAL A 30 -8.45 4.25 3.30
CA VAL A 30 -8.36 5.62 3.81
C VAL A 30 -9.77 6.15 4.02
N ARG A 31 -10.08 6.71 5.18
CA ARG A 31 -11.40 7.30 5.44
C ARG A 31 -11.63 8.48 4.49
N ALA A 32 -12.78 8.53 3.82
CA ALA A 32 -13.12 9.52 2.80
C ALA A 32 -13.19 10.97 3.31
N THR A 33 -13.22 11.16 4.64
CA THR A 33 -13.11 12.48 5.28
C THR A 33 -11.67 12.95 5.42
N SER A 34 -10.69 12.11 5.08
CA SER A 34 -9.28 12.49 5.07
C SER A 34 -9.04 13.40 3.87
N PRO A 35 -8.18 14.42 4.01
CA PRO A 35 -7.76 15.24 2.87
C PRO A 35 -7.11 14.39 1.77
N SER A 36 -7.05 14.93 0.56
CA SER A 36 -6.72 14.22 -0.69
C SER A 36 -5.60 13.19 -0.52
N SER A 37 -5.81 11.99 -1.03
CA SER A 37 -4.83 10.89 -0.97
C SER A 37 -4.47 10.38 -2.36
N GLU A 38 -3.17 10.22 -2.57
CA GLU A 38 -2.58 9.66 -3.78
C GLU A 38 -1.96 8.30 -3.47
N VAL A 39 -2.06 7.37 -4.42
CA VAL A 39 -1.45 6.04 -4.29
C VAL A 39 -0.22 5.99 -5.16
N GLU A 40 0.87 5.57 -4.55
CA GLU A 40 2.10 5.33 -5.27
C GLU A 40 2.43 3.83 -5.13
N PRO A 41 2.52 3.08 -6.23
CA PRO A 41 3.04 1.72 -6.16
C PRO A 41 4.50 1.80 -5.70
N VAL A 42 4.84 1.05 -4.65
CA VAL A 42 6.22 1.01 -4.12
C VAL A 42 6.83 -0.33 -4.45
N HIS A 43 7.99 -0.27 -5.10
CA HIS A 43 8.83 -1.43 -5.35
C HIS A 43 9.99 -1.40 -4.37
N CYS A 44 9.94 -2.25 -3.34
CA CYS A 44 11.04 -2.45 -2.39
C CYS A 44 11.21 -3.94 -2.13
N GLY A 45 12.44 -4.44 -2.12
CA GLY A 45 12.76 -5.85 -1.87
C GLY A 45 12.23 -6.85 -2.93
N ASP A 46 13.10 -7.74 -3.40
CA ASP A 46 12.71 -8.77 -4.37
C ASP A 46 11.75 -9.81 -3.78
N GLY A 47 10.49 -9.77 -4.24
CA GLY A 47 9.43 -10.65 -3.76
C GLY A 47 8.81 -10.19 -2.44
N VAL A 48 8.97 -8.92 -2.11
CA VAL A 48 8.20 -8.21 -1.08
C VAL A 48 7.07 -7.45 -1.75
N GLU A 49 5.90 -7.45 -1.12
CA GLU A 49 4.74 -6.71 -1.61
C GLU A 49 4.60 -5.45 -0.77
N ALA A 50 4.78 -4.30 -1.41
CA ALA A 50 4.66 -3.01 -0.75
C ALA A 50 3.73 -2.08 -1.51
N GLN A 51 3.03 -1.25 -0.74
CA GLN A 51 2.16 -0.19 -1.23
C GLN A 51 2.37 1.03 -0.35
N ALA A 52 2.44 2.21 -0.95
CA ALA A 52 2.34 3.45 -0.21
C ALA A 52 1.08 4.22 -0.60
N VAL A 53 0.54 4.93 0.39
CA VAL A 53 -0.44 5.99 0.17
C VAL A 53 0.11 7.26 0.79
N ARG A 54 0.16 8.31 -0.01
CA ARG A 54 0.49 9.66 0.45
C ARG A 54 -0.82 10.37 0.78
N ILE A 55 -0.94 10.82 2.03
CA ILE A 55 -2.08 11.57 2.54
C ILE A 55 -1.62 13.01 2.70
N HIS A 56 -2.18 13.92 1.90
CA HIS A 56 -1.88 15.35 2.00
C HIS A 56 -2.67 15.95 3.16
N LEU A 57 -1.98 16.39 4.21
CA LEU A 57 -2.56 17.15 5.32
C LEU A 57 -2.48 18.65 5.01
N ALA A 58 -3.08 19.49 5.85
CA ALA A 58 -3.19 20.93 5.56
C ALA A 58 -1.86 21.64 5.27
N ASN A 59 -0.77 21.25 5.93
CA ASN A 59 0.56 21.84 5.77
C ASN A 59 1.68 20.78 5.65
N ASP A 60 1.33 19.52 5.44
CA ASP A 60 2.28 18.41 5.50
C ASP A 60 1.79 17.23 4.65
N SER A 61 2.61 16.19 4.48
CA SER A 61 2.20 14.93 3.90
C SER A 61 2.60 13.77 4.78
N LEU A 62 1.68 12.83 4.99
CA LEU A 62 1.96 11.55 5.65
C LEU A 62 2.04 10.46 4.60
N VAL A 63 3.16 9.76 4.52
CA VAL A 63 3.29 8.56 3.69
C VAL A 63 3.12 7.32 4.56
N VAL A 64 2.14 6.49 4.23
CA VAL A 64 1.86 5.24 4.93
C VAL A 64 2.25 4.07 4.05
N TYR A 65 3.18 3.25 4.54
CA TYR A 65 3.62 2.03 3.87
C TYR A 65 2.89 0.80 4.44
N ASN A 66 2.25 0.03 3.56
CA ASN A 66 1.74 -1.30 3.88
C ASN A 66 2.64 -2.34 3.22
N ILE A 67 3.31 -3.16 4.02
CA ILE A 67 4.37 -4.06 3.57
C ILE A 67 4.05 -5.48 4.03
N TYR A 68 3.96 -6.38 3.07
CA TYR A 68 3.96 -7.82 3.31
C TYR A 68 5.29 -8.42 2.88
N LYS A 69 6.04 -8.92 3.86
CA LYS A 69 7.31 -9.64 3.66
C LYS A 69 7.12 -11.12 3.98
N PRO A 70 7.15 -12.03 3.00
CA PRO A 70 7.08 -13.46 3.29
C PRO A 70 8.30 -13.91 4.11
N PRO A 71 8.21 -15.01 4.88
CA PRO A 71 9.29 -15.49 5.75
C PRO A 71 10.60 -15.79 5.01
N THR A 72 10.51 -16.15 3.73
CA THR A 72 11.63 -16.53 2.87
C THR A 72 12.40 -15.34 2.26
N LYS A 73 11.94 -14.11 2.49
CA LYS A 73 12.52 -12.89 1.91
C LYS A 73 13.12 -11.98 2.97
N ARG A 74 14.15 -11.25 2.57
CA ARG A 74 14.81 -10.20 3.36
C ARG A 74 14.40 -8.85 2.80
N LEU A 75 14.19 -7.89 3.70
CA LEU A 75 13.88 -6.50 3.38
C LEU A 75 14.76 -5.64 4.29
N GLU A 76 15.62 -4.82 3.70
CA GLU A 76 16.38 -3.84 4.48
C GLU A 76 15.59 -2.55 4.62
N ALA A 77 15.59 -1.96 5.82
CA ALA A 77 14.84 -0.72 6.08
C ALA A 77 15.28 0.45 5.16
N SER A 78 16.55 0.44 4.72
CA SER A 78 17.07 1.43 3.78
C SER A 78 16.37 1.43 2.43
N GLU A 79 15.86 0.27 1.97
CA GLU A 79 15.15 0.15 0.69
C GLU A 79 13.77 0.84 0.72
N LEU A 80 13.20 1.00 1.92
CA LEU A 80 11.94 1.72 2.13
C LEU A 80 12.18 3.23 2.13
N LEU A 81 13.27 3.66 2.78
CA LEU A 81 13.57 5.08 2.97
C LEU A 81 14.03 5.77 1.67
N THR A 82 14.61 5.03 0.72
CA THR A 82 14.94 5.56 -0.61
C THR A 82 13.72 5.97 -1.44
N GLN A 83 12.52 5.50 -1.08
CA GLN A 83 11.26 5.82 -1.75
C GLN A 83 10.49 6.94 -1.04
N ALA A 84 11.02 7.48 0.07
CA ALA A 84 10.33 8.45 0.92
C ALA A 84 10.66 9.93 0.61
N THR A 85 11.29 10.21 -0.53
CA THR A 85 11.65 11.56 -0.98
C THR A 85 10.48 12.33 -1.59
#